data_AF-A0ABD1F3G6-F1
#
_entry.id   AF-A0ABD1F3G6-F1
#
_cell.length_a   1.000
_cell.length_b   1.000
_cell.length_c   1.000
_cell.angle_alpha   90.00
_cell.angle_beta   90.00
_cell.angle_gamma   90.00
#
_symmetry.space_group_name_H-M   'P 1'
#
loop_
_entity.id
_entity.type
_entity.pdbx_description
1 polymer ?
#
loop_
_entity_poly.entity_id
_entity_poly.type
_entity_poly.pdbx_seq_one_letter_code
_entity_poly.pdbx_strand_id
1 'polypeptide(L)'
;MRVYLFVVISFQLLVKESTALSESCYYCWGTPQCSDPLDYQEVSPHYCFEDSICLKYISSSKSIESDVVDHTLTYRECFQIVTLKQDICTFVKKNEEEALSQLNYTLTDFDCTICDTTNCNSAIRNFGVYSLLIILFFTI
;
A
#
# COMPACT_ATOMS: atom_id res chain seq x y z
N MET A 1 56.25 6.39 -8.07
CA MET A 1 55.55 5.71 -6.97
C MET A 1 54.21 6.41 -6.81
N ARG A 2 53.09 5.77 -7.18
CA ARG A 2 51.74 6.35 -7.02
C ARG A 2 51.16 5.85 -5.71
N VAL A 3 50.74 6.74 -4.82
CA VAL A 3 50.04 6.41 -3.57
C VAL A 3 48.54 6.58 -3.82
N TYR A 4 47.77 5.51 -3.69
CA TYR A 4 46.31 5.55 -3.80
C TYR A 4 45.72 5.65 -2.40
N LEU A 5 45.07 6.77 -2.08
CA LEU A 5 44.35 6.96 -0.83
C LEU A 5 42.86 6.67 -1.08
N PHE A 6 42.33 5.61 -0.47
CA PHE A 6 40.91 5.27 -0.54
C PHE A 6 40.19 5.84 0.69
N VAL A 7 39.20 6.71 0.48
CA VAL A 7 38.29 7.15 1.54
C VAL A 7 36.98 6.39 1.39
N VAL A 8 36.68 5.51 2.34
CA VAL A 8 35.39 4.81 2.44
C VAL A 8 34.51 5.59 3.40
N ILE A 9 33.39 6.14 2.92
CA ILE A 9 32.37 6.76 3.76
C ILE A 9 31.27 5.73 3.99
N SER A 10 31.16 5.22 5.22
CA SER A 10 30.06 4.35 5.64
C SER A 10 28.92 5.20 6.18
N PHE A 11 27.80 5.31 5.45
CA PHE A 11 26.55 5.84 6.00
C PHE A 11 25.82 4.69 6.73
N GLN A 12 25.75 4.75 8.05
CA GLN A 12 24.81 3.92 8.82
C GLN A 12 23.42 4.53 8.63
N LEU A 13 22.51 3.79 7.98
CA LEU A 13 21.08 4.08 8.00
C LEU A 13 20.60 3.84 9.44
N LEU A 14 20.52 4.91 10.23
CA LEU A 14 19.67 4.93 11.40
C LEU A 14 18.24 4.78 10.88
N VAL A 15 17.72 3.54 10.85
CA VAL A 15 16.28 3.32 10.75
C VAL A 15 15.72 3.80 12.08
N LYS A 16 15.54 5.11 12.19
CA LYS A 16 14.72 5.69 13.23
C LYS A 16 13.31 5.24 12.85
N GLU A 17 12.73 4.33 13.63
CA GLU A 17 11.29 4.03 13.63
C GLU A 17 10.57 5.31 14.03
N SER A 18 10.43 6.20 13.05
CA SER A 18 9.55 7.33 13.07
C SER A 18 8.28 6.82 12.42
N THR A 19 7.30 6.43 13.24
CA THR A 19 5.92 6.22 12.78
C THR A 19 5.37 7.58 12.37
N ALA A 20 5.75 8.03 11.18
CA ALA A 20 5.13 9.18 10.53
C ALA A 20 3.78 8.69 10.02
N LEU A 21 2.70 9.39 10.38
CA LEU A 21 1.36 9.12 9.85
C LEU A 21 1.29 9.48 8.37
N SER A 22 0.35 8.88 7.65
CA SER A 22 0.20 9.09 6.21
C SER A 22 -0.45 10.44 5.92
N GLU A 23 0.23 11.30 5.17
CA GLU A 23 -0.34 12.59 4.75
C GLU A 23 -1.31 12.43 3.56
N SER A 24 -1.07 11.43 2.70
CA SER A 24 -1.98 11.07 1.60
C SER A 24 -1.91 9.58 1.29
N CYS A 25 -3.01 9.02 0.79
CA CYS A 25 -3.11 7.63 0.32
C CYS A 25 -3.79 7.58 -1.04
N TYR A 26 -3.51 6.57 -1.84
CA TYR A 26 -4.32 6.28 -3.02
C TYR A 26 -5.72 5.88 -2.59
N TYR A 27 -6.72 6.39 -3.29
CA TYR A 27 -8.12 6.07 -3.07
C TYR A 27 -8.72 5.46 -4.33
N CYS A 28 -9.37 4.30 -4.22
CA CYS A 28 -10.13 3.71 -5.31
C CYS A 28 -11.03 2.56 -4.80
N TRP A 29 -12.14 2.30 -5.51
CA TRP A 29 -13.19 1.39 -5.06
C TRP A 29 -13.58 0.38 -6.14
N GLY A 30 -13.05 -0.85 -6.06
CA GLY A 30 -13.56 -2.00 -6.82
C GLY A 30 -13.52 -1.86 -8.34
N THR A 31 -12.70 -0.97 -8.89
CA THR A 31 -12.50 -0.84 -10.33
C THR A 31 -11.28 -1.65 -10.78
N PRO A 32 -11.22 -2.16 -12.02
CA PRO A 32 -10.03 -2.84 -12.53
C PRO A 32 -8.74 -2.02 -12.39
N GLN A 33 -8.86 -0.69 -12.47
CA GLN A 33 -7.78 0.30 -12.33
C GLN A 33 -7.22 0.34 -10.90
N CYS A 34 -7.96 -0.13 -9.90
CA CYS A 34 -7.45 -0.24 -8.54
C CYS A 34 -6.28 -1.20 -8.39
N SER A 35 -6.21 -2.23 -9.23
CA SER A 35 -5.15 -3.24 -9.15
C SER A 35 -3.79 -2.62 -9.48
N ASP A 36 -3.72 -1.80 -10.54
CA ASP A 36 -2.53 -1.10 -11.01
C ASP A 36 -2.81 0.39 -11.25
N PRO A 37 -2.48 1.28 -10.28
CA PRO A 37 -2.91 2.68 -10.28
C PRO A 37 -2.15 3.61 -11.24
N LEU A 38 -1.54 3.11 -12.32
CA LEU A 38 -0.70 3.93 -13.21
C LEU A 38 -1.56 4.94 -14.00
N ASP A 39 -1.36 6.23 -13.73
CA ASP A 39 -1.84 7.42 -14.45
C ASP A 39 -3.36 7.57 -14.66
N TYR A 40 -4.20 6.86 -13.91
CA TYR A 40 -5.66 7.08 -13.96
C TYR A 40 -6.08 8.10 -12.90
N GLN A 41 -6.80 9.16 -13.31
CA GLN A 41 -7.38 10.14 -12.39
C GLN A 41 -8.31 9.53 -11.34
N GLU A 42 -8.92 8.38 -11.64
CA GLU A 42 -9.78 7.62 -10.72
C GLU A 42 -9.00 6.96 -9.57
N VAL A 43 -7.68 6.90 -9.67
CA VAL A 43 -6.79 6.37 -8.63
C VAL A 43 -5.72 7.41 -8.32
N SER A 44 -6.16 8.56 -7.81
CA SER A 44 -5.26 9.64 -7.38
C SER A 44 -4.96 9.57 -5.88
N PRO A 45 -3.79 10.07 -5.45
CA PRO A 45 -3.55 10.38 -4.04
C PRO A 45 -4.61 11.32 -3.49
N HIS A 46 -5.17 10.99 -2.34
CA HIS A 46 -6.08 11.83 -1.57
C HIS A 46 -5.43 12.14 -0.22
N TYR A 47 -5.54 13.41 0.21
CA TYR A 47 -5.13 13.81 1.55
C TYR A 47 -6.01 13.09 2.58
N CYS A 48 -5.37 12.54 3.60
CA CYS A 48 -6.08 11.85 4.68
C CYS A 48 -6.33 12.80 5.86
N PHE A 49 -7.31 12.46 6.69
CA PHE A 49 -7.48 13.13 7.98
C PHE A 49 -6.30 12.82 8.91
N GLU A 50 -6.07 13.68 9.91
CA GLU A 50 -5.14 13.36 11.00
C GLU A 50 -5.50 12.00 11.63
N ASP A 51 -4.47 11.24 12.01
CA ASP A 51 -4.57 9.87 12.55
C ASP A 51 -5.16 8.82 11.58
N SER A 52 -4.97 9.02 10.28
CA SER A 52 -5.28 8.03 9.25
C SER A 52 -4.06 7.22 8.82
N ILE A 53 -4.32 6.02 8.29
CA ILE A 53 -3.33 5.14 7.67
C ILE A 53 -3.80 4.74 6.28
N CYS A 54 -2.86 4.36 5.41
CA CYS A 54 -3.21 3.83 4.11
C CYS A 54 -3.59 2.37 4.21
N LEU A 55 -4.78 2.06 3.72
CA LEU A 55 -5.30 0.70 3.60
C LEU A 55 -5.32 0.30 2.12
N LYS A 56 -4.94 -0.95 1.86
CA LYS A 56 -5.21 -1.67 0.61
C LYS A 56 -5.79 -3.03 0.98
N TYR A 57 -6.91 -3.42 0.39
CA TYR A 57 -7.37 -4.79 0.47
C TYR A 57 -7.89 -5.31 -0.87
N ILE A 58 -7.83 -6.61 -1.05
CA ILE A 58 -8.31 -7.34 -2.22
C ILE A 58 -9.36 -8.32 -1.72
N SER A 59 -10.57 -8.22 -2.27
CA SER A 59 -11.71 -9.08 -1.94
C SER A 59 -12.05 -9.93 -3.15
N SER A 60 -11.98 -11.25 -3.01
CA SER A 60 -12.50 -12.19 -4.00
C SER A 60 -13.81 -12.78 -3.49
N SER A 61 -14.84 -12.76 -4.31
CA SER A 61 -16.17 -13.26 -3.93
C SER A 61 -16.84 -14.03 -5.06
N LYS A 62 -17.75 -14.94 -4.68
CA LYS A 62 -18.56 -15.71 -5.62
C LYS A 62 -20.04 -15.56 -5.30
N SER A 63 -20.88 -15.49 -6.32
CA SER A 63 -22.34 -15.53 -6.16
C SER A 63 -22.78 -16.89 -5.61
N ILE A 64 -23.70 -16.89 -4.66
CA ILE A 64 -24.27 -18.12 -4.08
C ILE A 64 -25.26 -18.77 -5.07
N GLU A 65 -25.95 -17.97 -5.88
CA GLU A 65 -27.06 -18.42 -6.73
C GLU A 65 -26.61 -18.87 -8.14
N SER A 66 -25.39 -18.54 -8.53
CA SER A 66 -24.92 -18.75 -9.89
C SER A 66 -23.47 -19.22 -9.90
N ASP A 67 -23.16 -20.15 -10.81
CA ASP A 67 -21.79 -20.64 -11.08
C ASP A 67 -20.95 -19.60 -11.86
N VAL A 68 -21.07 -18.33 -11.50
CA VAL A 68 -20.23 -17.27 -12.06
C VAL A 68 -18.79 -17.45 -11.56
N VAL A 69 -17.86 -17.02 -12.42
CA VAL A 69 -16.44 -16.86 -12.12
C VAL A 69 -16.25 -15.93 -10.91
N ASP A 70 -15.26 -16.23 -10.07
CA ASP A 70 -14.90 -15.39 -8.93
C ASP A 70 -14.68 -13.93 -9.35
N HIS A 71 -15.26 -13.01 -8.59
CA HIS A 71 -15.08 -11.57 -8.74
C HIS A 71 -14.02 -11.10 -7.77
N THR A 72 -12.85 -10.72 -8.29
CA THR A 72 -11.77 -10.13 -7.50
C THR A 72 -11.73 -8.63 -7.68
N LEU A 73 -11.87 -7.89 -6.58
CA LEU A 73 -11.89 -6.43 -6.53
C LEU A 73 -10.78 -5.92 -5.60
N THR A 74 -10.11 -4.84 -6.00
CA THR A 74 -9.11 -4.16 -5.16
C THR A 74 -9.69 -2.85 -4.65
N TYR A 75 -9.39 -2.53 -3.39
CA TYR A 75 -9.83 -1.32 -2.71
C TYR A 75 -8.63 -0.64 -2.06
N ARG A 76 -8.64 0.69 -2.07
CA ARG A 76 -7.60 1.54 -1.47
C ARG A 76 -8.28 2.74 -0.81
N GLU A 77 -7.89 3.06 0.41
CA GLU A 77 -8.47 4.21 1.13
C GLU A 77 -7.59 4.71 2.28
N CYS A 78 -7.91 5.92 2.76
CA CYS A 78 -7.46 6.42 4.06
C CYS A 78 -8.36 5.82 5.15
N PHE A 79 -7.78 5.06 6.09
CA PHE A 79 -8.53 4.47 7.18
C PHE A 79 -8.21 5.18 8.50
N GLN A 80 -9.24 5.65 9.22
CA GLN A 80 -9.05 6.39 10.47
C GLN A 80 -9.03 5.45 11.68
N ILE A 81 -8.02 5.57 12.55
CA ILE A 81 -7.75 4.57 13.62
C ILE A 81 -8.69 4.70 14.84
N VAL A 82 -9.56 5.72 14.88
CA VAL A 82 -10.04 6.41 16.09
C VAL A 82 -10.60 5.55 17.23
N THR A 83 -10.96 4.27 17.07
CA THR A 83 -11.48 3.47 18.19
C THR A 83 -11.54 1.96 17.96
N LEU A 84 -10.61 1.37 17.20
CA LEU A 84 -10.68 -0.07 16.97
C LEU A 84 -10.10 -0.87 18.14
N LYS A 85 -10.94 -1.75 18.73
CA LYS A 85 -10.51 -2.77 19.71
C LYS A 85 -9.87 -4.00 19.06
N GLN A 86 -9.94 -4.10 17.73
CA GLN A 86 -9.48 -5.23 16.94
C GLN A 86 -8.59 -4.75 15.80
N ASP A 87 -7.82 -5.66 15.22
CA ASP A 87 -7.01 -5.41 14.05
C ASP A 87 -7.83 -4.87 12.87
N ILE A 88 -7.29 -3.89 12.14
CA ILE A 88 -7.99 -3.17 11.06
C ILE A 88 -8.37 -4.12 9.92
N CYS A 89 -7.45 -4.99 9.49
CA CYS A 89 -7.74 -5.96 8.43
C CYS A 89 -8.84 -6.92 8.85
N THR A 90 -8.87 -7.33 10.13
CA THR A 90 -9.93 -8.17 10.67
C THR A 90 -11.28 -7.45 10.70
N PHE A 91 -11.31 -6.17 11.05
CA PHE A 91 -12.52 -5.36 11.00
C PHE A 91 -13.06 -5.21 9.57
N VAL A 92 -12.20 -4.82 8.64
CA VAL A 92 -12.57 -4.60 7.23
C VAL A 92 -13.07 -5.91 6.61
N LYS A 93 -12.39 -7.03 6.88
CA LYS A 93 -12.84 -8.35 6.40
C LYS A 93 -14.26 -8.68 6.86
N LYS A 94 -14.56 -8.48 8.16
CA LYS A 94 -15.90 -8.77 8.68
C LYS A 94 -16.98 -7.90 8.04
N ASN A 95 -16.69 -6.61 7.83
CA ASN A 95 -17.62 -5.71 7.16
C ASN A 95 -17.85 -6.13 5.70
N GLU A 96 -16.81 -6.56 5.00
CA GLU A 96 -16.90 -7.07 3.64
C GLU A 96 -17.74 -8.36 3.58
N GLU A 97 -17.52 -9.30 4.49
CA GLU A 97 -18.34 -10.52 4.62
C GLU A 97 -19.83 -10.18 4.85
N GLU A 98 -20.12 -9.20 5.70
CA GLU A 98 -21.48 -8.75 5.98
C GLU A 98 -22.12 -8.08 4.76
N ALA A 99 -21.39 -7.21 4.06
CA ALA A 99 -21.87 -6.53 2.86
C ALA A 99 -22.14 -7.52 1.71
N LEU A 100 -21.23 -8.47 1.47
CA LEU A 100 -21.40 -9.50 0.43
C LEU A 100 -22.58 -10.43 0.73
N SER A 101 -22.78 -10.79 2.00
CA SER A 101 -23.91 -11.62 2.43
C SER A 101 -25.27 -10.97 2.09
N GLN A 102 -25.38 -9.64 2.25
CA GLN A 102 -26.58 -8.88 1.86
C GLN A 102 -26.84 -8.89 0.35
N LEU A 103 -25.82 -9.19 -0.46
CA LEU A 103 -25.88 -9.24 -1.92
C LEU A 103 -25.97 -10.67 -2.48
N ASN A 104 -26.09 -11.70 -1.62
CA ASN A 104 -26.01 -13.12 -2.00
C ASN A 104 -24.65 -13.53 -2.60
N TYR A 105 -23.56 -12.94 -2.09
CA TYR A 105 -22.18 -13.34 -2.39
C TYR A 105 -21.52 -13.94 -1.15
N THR A 106 -20.53 -14.80 -1.37
CA THR A 106 -19.64 -15.34 -0.33
C THR A 106 -18.22 -14.90 -0.61
N LEU A 107 -17.53 -14.42 0.43
CA LEU A 107 -16.11 -14.10 0.38
C LEU A 107 -15.29 -15.39 0.25
N THR A 108 -14.47 -15.49 -0.80
CA THR A 108 -13.63 -16.66 -1.08
C THR A 108 -12.17 -16.43 -0.72
N ASP A 109 -11.66 -15.22 -0.93
CA ASP A 109 -10.30 -14.82 -0.56
C ASP A 109 -10.25 -13.35 -0.12
N PHE A 110 -9.32 -13.02 0.78
CA PHE A 110 -9.15 -11.68 1.31
C PHE A 110 -7.70 -11.41 1.68
N ASP A 111 -7.07 -10.47 0.98
CA ASP A 111 -5.72 -9.97 1.28
C ASP A 111 -5.81 -8.52 1.74
N CYS A 112 -5.10 -8.17 2.80
CA CYS A 112 -5.15 -6.84 3.39
C CYS A 112 -3.76 -6.38 3.81
N THR A 113 -3.39 -5.19 3.36
CA THR A 113 -2.11 -4.53 3.63
C THR A 113 -2.37 -3.15 4.18
N ILE A 114 -1.70 -2.85 5.28
CA ILE A 114 -1.73 -1.55 5.95
C ILE A 114 -0.33 -0.96 5.89
N CYS A 115 -0.24 0.33 5.68
CA CYS A 115 1.03 1.05 5.74
C CYS A 115 0.82 2.50 6.18
N ASP A 116 1.86 3.07 6.79
CA ASP A 116 1.84 4.37 7.47
C ASP A 116 2.52 5.48 6.66
N THR A 117 3.17 5.16 5.55
CA THR A 117 3.87 6.14 4.71
C THR A 117 2.99 6.74 3.62
N THR A 118 3.25 7.99 3.25
CA THR A 118 2.52 8.68 2.17
C THR A 118 2.52 7.84 0.89
N ASN A 119 1.33 7.60 0.33
CA ASN A 119 1.12 6.89 -0.94
C ASN A 119 1.65 5.44 -0.98
N CYS A 120 1.88 4.83 0.18
CA CYS A 120 2.43 3.48 0.30
C CYS A 120 1.50 2.39 -0.22
N ASN A 121 0.19 2.67 -0.25
CA ASN A 121 -0.80 1.81 -0.86
C ASN A 121 -0.92 2.04 -2.37
N SER A 122 0.15 2.43 -3.07
CA SER A 122 0.23 2.31 -4.54
C SER A 122 0.76 0.92 -4.87
N ALA A 123 0.32 0.25 -5.94
CA ALA A 123 0.82 -1.10 -6.27
C ALA A 123 2.35 -1.16 -6.50
N ILE A 124 2.99 -0.01 -6.64
CA ILE A 124 4.42 0.10 -6.89
C ILE A 124 5.12 -0.27 -5.59
N ARG A 125 5.58 -1.52 -5.50
CA ARG A 125 6.81 -1.82 -4.76
C ARG A 125 7.80 -0.75 -5.18
N ASN A 126 8.07 0.21 -4.31
CA ASN A 126 9.24 1.06 -4.41
C ASN A 126 10.44 0.11 -4.36
N PHE A 127 10.78 -0.47 -5.51
CA PHE A 127 12.04 -1.12 -5.74
C PHE A 127 13.06 -0.01 -5.50
N GLY A 128 13.81 -0.14 -4.41
CA GLY A 128 14.94 0.71 -4.12
C GLY A 128 15.90 0.65 -5.29
N VAL A 129 15.82 1.64 -6.18
CA VAL A 129 16.73 1.82 -7.31
C VAL A 129 16.85 3.31 -7.54
N TYR A 130 17.63 4.01 -6.71
CA TYR A 130 18.52 5.11 -7.13
C TYR A 130 19.55 5.40 -6.00
N SER A 131 20.34 4.39 -5.64
CA SER A 131 21.67 4.62 -5.04
C SER A 131 22.71 4.12 -6.03
N LEU A 132 22.91 4.87 -7.12
CA LEU A 132 24.05 4.64 -8.01
C LEU A 132 25.21 5.51 -7.51
N LEU A 133 26.29 4.84 -7.10
CA LEU A 133 27.55 5.43 -6.66
C LEU A 133 28.10 6.46 -7.67
N ILE A 134 28.39 7.68 -7.20
CA ILE A 134 29.28 8.61 -7.91
C ILE A 134 30.72 8.26 -7.50
N ILE A 135 31.50 7.69 -8.41
CA ILE A 135 32.96 7.57 -8.24
C ILE A 135 33.61 8.74 -9.00
N LEU A 136 34.11 9.74 -8.28
CA LEU A 136 34.93 10.82 -8.85
C LEU A 136 36.40 10.39 -8.85
N PHE A 137 36.98 10.15 -10.03
CA PHE A 137 38.43 9.98 -10.17
C PHE A 137 39.07 11.34 -10.46
N PHE A 138 39.86 11.85 -9.53
CA PHE A 138 40.81 12.93 -9.80
C PHE A 138 42.19 12.32 -10.01
N THR A 139 42.82 12.63 -11.14
CA THR A 139 44.24 12.37 -11.39
C THR A 139 45.00 13.68 -11.20
N ILE A 140 46.07 13.64 -10.39
CA ILE A 140 47.10 14.69 -10.30
C ILE A 140 48.38 14.12 -10.92
#